data_AF-A0A918BPG7-F1
#
_entry.id   AF-A0A918BPG7-F1
#
_cell.length_a   1.000
_cell.length_b   1.000
_cell.length_c   1.000
_cell.angle_alpha   90.00
_cell.angle_beta   90.00
_cell.angle_gamma   90.00
#
_symmetry.space_group_name_H-M   'P 1'
#
loop_
_entity.id
_entity.type
_entity.pdbx_description
1 polymer ?
#
loop_
_entity_poly.entity_id
_entity_poly.type
_entity_poly.pdbx_seq_one_letter_code
_entity_poly.pdbx_strand_id
1 'polypeptide(L)'
;MPFTLCPSTTDPAVAREWPAWTAAGLESLVFKRLDEPYRGGARSWRKYKVRVTTEAVIGAVTGSLTAPRTVLLGHYDTAGRFLYIGRSTTLSQTVGHALADHLTPPRDAHPWTGGTFSAGWGTQRNPRRPPGTARRRHGSRCRRRP
;
A
#
# COMPACT_ATOMS: atom_id res chain seq x y z
N MET A 1 20.23 26.76 -11.95
CA MET A 1 19.03 26.63 -11.09
C MET A 1 19.33 27.33 -9.77
N PRO A 2 18.56 28.35 -9.35
CA PRO A 2 18.79 29.01 -8.07
C PRO A 2 18.35 28.11 -6.91
N PHE A 3 19.13 28.09 -5.83
CA PHE A 3 18.71 27.45 -4.58
C PHE A 3 17.61 28.30 -3.93
N THR A 4 16.46 27.69 -3.63
CA THR A 4 15.34 28.35 -2.95
C THR A 4 15.15 27.73 -1.57
N LEU A 5 14.94 28.57 -0.55
CA LEU A 5 14.64 28.09 0.80
C LEU A 5 13.23 27.50 0.86
N CYS A 6 13.06 26.43 1.61
CA CYS A 6 11.72 25.92 1.93
C CYS A 6 10.95 26.98 2.76
N PRO A 7 9.68 27.25 2.45
CA PRO A 7 8.85 28.10 3.30
C PRO A 7 8.82 27.59 4.75
N SER A 8 8.92 28.51 5.70
CA SER A 8 8.79 28.20 7.13
C SER A 8 8.00 29.32 7.83
N THR A 9 7.26 28.96 8.88
CA THR A 9 6.48 29.90 9.69
C THR A 9 6.49 29.44 11.16
N THR A 10 6.43 30.39 12.08
CA THR A 10 6.19 30.15 13.51
C THR A 10 4.74 30.37 13.91
N ASP A 11 3.92 30.93 13.00
CA ASP A 11 2.49 31.16 13.23
C ASP A 11 1.68 29.87 12.96
N PRO A 12 1.02 29.29 13.98
CA PRO A 12 0.20 28.11 13.78
C PRO A 12 -1.04 28.36 12.91
N ALA A 13 -1.53 29.60 12.79
CA ALA A 13 -2.64 29.92 11.90
C ALA A 13 -2.24 29.73 10.43
N VAL A 14 -1.12 30.35 10.02
CA VAL A 14 -0.53 30.19 8.69
C VAL A 14 -0.21 28.72 8.40
N ALA A 15 0.36 27.99 9.37
CA ALA A 15 0.71 26.58 9.18
C ALA A 15 -0.52 25.67 8.91
N ARG A 16 -1.72 26.03 9.40
CA ARG A 16 -2.95 25.27 9.16
C ARG A 16 -3.47 25.41 7.73
N GLU A 17 -3.09 26.46 7.01
CA GLU A 17 -3.54 26.71 5.64
C GLU A 17 -2.75 25.90 4.61
N TRP A 18 -1.47 25.63 4.90
CA TRP A 18 -0.55 24.98 3.96
C TRP A 18 -0.96 23.57 3.51
N PRO A 19 -1.61 22.71 4.31
CA PRO A 19 -2.17 21.44 3.85
C PRO A 19 -3.15 21.57 2.68
N ALA A 20 -3.78 22.73 2.47
CA ALA A 20 -4.66 22.95 1.33
C ALA A 20 -3.88 23.13 0.01
N TRP A 21 -2.57 23.37 0.07
CA TRP A 21 -1.72 23.64 -1.08
C TRP A 21 -1.11 22.37 -1.69
N THR A 22 -1.81 21.24 -1.60
CA THR A 22 -1.39 19.98 -2.24
C THR A 22 -1.22 20.12 -3.74
N ALA A 23 -2.05 20.94 -4.39
CA ALA A 23 -1.93 21.28 -5.81
C ALA A 23 -0.60 21.99 -6.15
N ALA A 24 -0.01 22.70 -5.19
CA ALA A 24 1.32 23.31 -5.31
C ALA A 24 2.46 22.35 -4.92
N GLY A 25 2.17 21.06 -4.74
CA GLY A 25 3.15 20.02 -4.41
C GLY A 25 3.47 19.88 -2.92
N LEU A 26 2.78 20.59 -2.02
CA LEU A 26 2.96 20.43 -0.58
C LEU A 26 2.19 19.21 -0.05
N GLU A 27 2.92 18.12 0.21
CA GLU A 27 2.32 16.87 0.71
C GLU A 27 2.17 16.81 2.24
N SER A 28 2.98 17.59 2.95
CA SER A 28 3.14 17.44 4.41
C SER A 28 3.85 18.62 5.05
N LEU A 29 3.69 18.75 6.37
CA LEU A 29 4.42 19.68 7.22
C LEU A 29 5.47 18.94 8.04
N VAL A 30 6.57 19.63 8.35
CA VAL A 30 7.59 19.18 9.29
C VAL A 30 7.70 20.20 10.42
N PHE A 31 7.37 19.79 11.63
CA PHE A 31 7.50 20.60 12.84
C PHE A 31 8.86 20.33 13.47
N LYS A 32 9.57 21.42 13.75
CA LYS A 32 10.89 21.42 14.39
C LYS A 32 10.83 22.36 15.58
N ARG A 33 11.51 22.01 16.65
CA ARG A 33 11.76 22.94 17.76
C ARG A 33 12.75 24.02 17.31
N LEU A 34 12.49 25.27 17.65
CA LEU A 34 13.36 26.40 17.28
C LEU A 34 14.67 26.41 18.08
N ASP A 35 14.65 25.86 19.30
CA ASP A 35 15.76 25.82 20.24
C ASP A 35 16.56 24.50 20.18
N GLU A 36 16.20 23.59 19.27
CA GLU A 36 16.82 22.28 19.19
C GLU A 36 17.96 22.25 18.17
N PRO A 37 19.20 21.89 18.58
CA PRO A 37 20.29 21.70 17.63
C PRO A 37 20.03 20.49 16.74
N TYR A 38 20.60 20.51 15.52
CA TYR A 38 20.51 19.36 14.62
C TYR A 38 21.21 18.14 15.23
N ARG A 39 20.49 17.01 15.34
CA ARG A 39 21.00 15.74 15.84
C ARG A 39 20.87 14.68 14.75
N GLY A 40 21.99 14.35 14.09
CA GLY A 40 22.03 13.30 13.07
C GLY A 40 21.56 11.95 13.62
N GLY A 41 20.71 11.25 12.86
CA GLY A 41 20.15 9.94 13.25
C GLY A 41 19.01 10.00 14.27
N ALA A 42 18.71 11.16 14.85
CA ALA A 42 17.58 11.32 15.77
C ALA A 42 16.25 11.51 15.02
N ARG A 43 15.15 11.03 15.63
CA ARG A 43 13.77 11.23 15.15
C ARG A 43 13.04 12.29 15.97
N SER A 44 13.63 13.47 16.13
CA SER A 44 13.05 14.53 16.98
C SER A 44 12.05 15.44 16.26
N TRP A 45 12.10 15.52 14.93
CA TRP A 45 11.14 16.29 14.14
C TRP A 45 9.85 15.52 13.90
N ARG A 46 8.71 16.23 13.97
CA ARG A 46 7.39 15.62 13.78
C ARG A 46 6.87 15.92 12.37
N LYS A 47 6.41 14.89 11.66
CA LYS A 47 5.83 15.04 10.32
C LYS A 47 4.31 14.94 10.40
N TYR A 48 3.61 15.92 9.85
CA TYR A 48 2.17 15.87 9.61
C TYR A 48 1.92 15.67 8.13
N LYS A 49 1.39 14.51 7.74
CA LYS A 49 1.17 14.14 6.34
C LYS A 49 -0.31 14.22 6.02
N VAL A 50 -0.66 14.95 4.95
CA VAL A 50 -2.02 14.95 4.42
C VAL A 50 -2.33 13.55 3.90
N ARG A 51 -3.49 13.01 4.28
CA ARG A 51 -3.95 11.70 3.84
C ARG A 51 -5.29 11.87 3.13
N VAL A 52 -5.36 11.34 1.93
CA VAL A 52 -6.60 11.21 1.16
C VAL A 52 -6.91 9.73 1.07
N THR A 53 -8.16 9.38 1.36
CA THR A 53 -8.66 8.00 1.26
C THR A 53 -9.68 7.93 0.13
N THR A 54 -9.72 6.78 -0.53
CA THR A 54 -10.74 6.45 -1.53
C THR A 54 -11.16 5.01 -1.30
N GLU A 55 -12.40 4.70 -1.68
CA GLU A 55 -12.88 3.34 -1.70
C GLU A 55 -12.33 2.59 -2.91
N ALA A 56 -12.17 1.27 -2.75
CA ALA A 56 -11.67 0.38 -3.79
C ALA A 56 -12.27 -1.02 -3.62
N VAL A 57 -12.33 -1.77 -4.72
CA VAL A 57 -12.81 -3.15 -4.70
C VAL A 57 -11.66 -4.08 -4.38
N ILE A 58 -11.89 -5.05 -3.49
CA ILE A 58 -10.97 -6.16 -3.25
C ILE A 58 -11.12 -7.16 -4.39
N GLY A 59 -10.13 -7.27 -5.26
CA GLY A 59 -10.12 -8.27 -6.32
C GLY A 59 -9.52 -9.60 -5.89
N ALA A 60 -8.54 -9.56 -4.98
CA ALA A 60 -7.84 -10.76 -4.54
C ALA A 60 -7.21 -10.57 -3.18
N VAL A 61 -6.85 -11.69 -2.55
CA VAL A 61 -6.12 -11.72 -1.28
C VAL A 61 -4.86 -12.57 -1.40
N THR A 62 -3.88 -12.32 -0.53
CA THR A 62 -2.77 -13.25 -0.30
C THR A 62 -3.01 -14.04 0.99
N GLY A 63 -2.43 -15.24 1.11
CA GLY A 63 -2.75 -16.18 2.19
C GLY A 63 -3.92 -17.09 1.83
N SER A 64 -4.51 -17.75 2.82
CA SER A 64 -5.73 -18.54 2.61
C SER A 64 -6.96 -17.63 2.70
N LEU A 65 -8.09 -18.07 2.13
CA LEU A 65 -9.37 -17.34 2.25
C LEU A 65 -9.84 -17.23 3.71
N THR A 66 -9.48 -18.19 4.56
CA THR A 66 -9.79 -18.20 5.99
C THR A 66 -8.84 -17.34 6.83
N ALA A 67 -7.69 -16.94 6.28
CA ALA A 67 -6.69 -16.13 6.97
C ALA A 67 -5.94 -15.22 5.97
N PRO A 68 -6.64 -14.25 5.36
CA PRO A 68 -6.05 -13.35 4.38
C PRO A 68 -5.00 -12.44 5.04
N ARG A 69 -3.86 -12.28 4.37
CA ARG A 69 -2.71 -11.51 4.87
C ARG A 69 -2.63 -10.11 4.27
N THR A 70 -2.98 -9.95 3.00
CA THR A 70 -3.06 -8.64 2.32
C THR A 70 -4.18 -8.66 1.30
N VAL A 71 -4.77 -7.51 1.00
CA VAL A 71 -5.74 -7.35 -0.09
C VAL A 71 -5.10 -6.67 -1.30
N LEU A 72 -5.48 -7.13 -2.49
CA LEU A 72 -5.19 -6.50 -3.77
C LEU A 72 -6.41 -5.70 -4.20
N LEU A 73 -6.21 -4.39 -4.34
CA LEU A 73 -7.25 -3.41 -4.60
C LEU A 73 -7.30 -3.05 -6.08
N GLY A 74 -8.51 -2.83 -6.58
CA GLY A 74 -8.74 -2.34 -7.93
C GLY A 74 -9.98 -1.47 -8.05
N HIS A 75 -10.15 -0.90 -9.24
CA HIS A 75 -11.37 -0.20 -9.66
C HIS A 75 -11.77 -0.67 -11.06
N TYR A 76 -13.03 -0.46 -11.43
CA TYR A 76 -13.47 -0.67 -12.80
C TYR A 76 -13.32 0.64 -13.58
N ASP A 77 -12.72 0.57 -14.77
CA ASP A 77 -12.77 1.68 -15.71
C ASP A 77 -14.12 1.76 -16.44
N THR A 78 -14.30 2.78 -17.28
CA THR A 78 -15.52 2.99 -18.06
C THR A 78 -15.80 1.87 -19.07
N ALA A 79 -14.80 1.07 -19.42
CA ALA A 79 -14.93 -0.10 -20.29
C ALA A 79 -15.19 -1.40 -19.49
N GLY A 80 -15.40 -1.32 -18.18
CA GLY A 80 -15.66 -2.47 -17.31
C GLY A 80 -14.42 -3.31 -17.02
N ARG A 81 -13.21 -2.81 -17.27
CA ARG A 81 -11.97 -3.55 -16.97
C ARG A 81 -11.54 -3.31 -15.53
N PHE A 82 -11.18 -4.38 -14.84
CA PHE A 82 -10.70 -4.29 -13.47
C PHE A 82 -9.21 -3.95 -13.40
N LEU A 83 -8.90 -2.69 -13.09
CA LEU A 83 -7.53 -2.19 -13.03
C LEU A 83 -6.99 -2.30 -11.59
N TYR A 84 -5.78 -2.82 -11.47
CA TYR A 84 -5.07 -2.91 -10.20
C TYR A 84 -4.53 -1.54 -9.79
N ILE A 85 -4.88 -1.08 -8.59
CA ILE A 85 -4.49 0.24 -8.08
C ILE A 85 -3.55 0.15 -6.86
N GLY A 86 -3.45 -1.00 -6.21
CA GLY A 86 -2.52 -1.16 -5.09
C GLY A 86 -2.80 -2.36 -4.20
N ARG A 87 -2.00 -2.47 -3.14
CA ARG A 87 -2.08 -3.53 -2.14
C ARG A 87 -2.05 -2.92 -0.75
N SER A 88 -2.79 -3.51 0.18
CA SER A 88 -2.68 -3.14 1.59
C SER A 88 -1.31 -3.50 2.17
N THR A 89 -0.99 -2.94 3.34
CA THR A 89 -0.01 -3.57 4.23
C THR A 89 -0.54 -4.91 4.74
N THR A 90 0.30 -5.65 5.45
CA THR A 90 -0.15 -6.85 6.17
C THR A 90 -1.30 -6.49 7.10
N LEU A 91 -2.41 -7.22 6.96
CA LEU A 91 -3.56 -7.11 7.84
C LEU A 91 -3.19 -7.64 9.23
N SER A 92 -3.73 -7.03 10.27
CA SER A 92 -3.70 -7.65 11.59
C SER A 92 -4.51 -8.96 11.55
N GLN A 93 -4.22 -9.87 12.48
CA GLN A 93 -4.95 -11.14 12.56
C GLN A 93 -6.46 -10.90 12.69
N THR A 94 -6.89 -9.96 13.54
CA THR A 94 -8.30 -9.61 13.74
C THR A 94 -8.96 -9.14 12.44
N VAL A 95 -8.33 -8.22 11.70
CA VAL A 95 -8.89 -7.71 10.43
C VAL A 95 -8.92 -8.81 9.36
N GLY A 96 -7.90 -9.67 9.32
CA GLY A 96 -7.87 -10.80 8.41
C GLY A 96 -9.03 -11.79 8.64
N HIS A 97 -9.32 -12.14 9.91
CA HIS A 97 -10.44 -13.03 10.22
C HIS A 97 -11.78 -12.40 9.92
N ALA A 98 -12.00 -11.14 10.30
CA ALA A 98 -13.24 -10.44 9.97
C ALA A 98 -13.46 -10.34 8.44
N LEU A 99 -12.39 -10.15 7.66
CA LEU A 99 -12.48 -10.16 6.21
C LEU A 99 -12.83 -11.55 5.65
N ALA A 100 -12.33 -12.62 6.25
CA ALA A 100 -12.56 -13.99 5.77
C ALA A 100 -14.05 -14.33 5.66
N ASP A 101 -14.87 -13.86 6.59
CA ASP A 101 -16.32 -14.07 6.60
C ASP A 101 -17.04 -13.43 5.41
N HIS A 102 -16.40 -12.49 4.73
CA HIS A 102 -16.92 -11.79 3.55
C HIS A 102 -16.30 -12.28 2.23
N LEU A 103 -15.35 -13.22 2.28
CA LEU A 103 -14.70 -13.74 1.08
C LEU A 103 -15.39 -15.01 0.60
N THR A 104 -15.72 -15.03 -0.69
CA THR A 104 -16.22 -16.23 -1.36
C THR A 104 -15.15 -16.74 -2.33
N PRO A 105 -14.95 -18.06 -2.46
CA PRO A 105 -14.11 -18.60 -3.51
C PRO A 105 -14.55 -18.12 -4.90
N PRO A 106 -13.61 -17.83 -5.81
CA PRO A 106 -13.94 -17.41 -7.16
C PRO A 106 -14.68 -18.55 -7.88
N ARG A 107 -15.79 -18.21 -8.56
CA ARG A 107 -16.57 -19.15 -9.37
C ARG A 107 -15.92 -19.39 -10.74
N ASP A 108 -15.39 -18.33 -11.33
CA ASP A 108 -14.74 -18.32 -12.63
C ASP A 108 -13.26 -17.97 -12.52
N ALA A 109 -12.53 -18.08 -13.63
CA ALA A 109 -11.16 -17.60 -13.71
C ALA A 109 -11.11 -16.10 -13.44
N HIS A 110 -10.44 -15.71 -12.36
CA HIS A 110 -10.30 -14.31 -11.98
C HIS A 110 -9.51 -13.53 -13.05
N PRO A 111 -9.83 -12.26 -13.38
CA PRO A 111 -9.11 -11.47 -14.39
C PRO A 111 -7.60 -11.34 -14.16
N TRP A 112 -7.16 -11.60 -12.93
CA TRP A 112 -5.75 -11.58 -12.53
C TRP A 112 -5.12 -12.97 -12.35
N THR A 113 -5.78 -14.03 -12.80
CA THR A 113 -5.24 -15.40 -12.77
C THR A 113 -3.91 -15.45 -13.55
N GLY A 114 -2.88 -16.06 -12.96
CA GLY A 114 -1.53 -16.12 -13.54
C GLY A 114 -0.73 -14.81 -13.48
N GLY A 115 -1.32 -13.73 -12.95
CA GLY A 115 -0.63 -12.46 -12.74
C GLY A 115 0.33 -12.51 -11.55
N THR A 116 1.52 -11.95 -11.71
CA THR A 116 2.45 -11.74 -10.57
C THR A 116 2.36 -10.28 -10.12
N PHE A 117 2.10 -10.08 -8.83
CA PHE A 117 2.06 -8.78 -8.17
C PHE A 117 3.34 -8.61 -7.35
N SER A 118 4.18 -7.62 -7.71
CA SER A 118 5.42 -7.39 -6.98
C SER A 118 5.14 -6.87 -5.57
N ALA A 119 6.01 -7.22 -4.63
CA ALA A 119 5.88 -6.80 -3.24
C ALA A 119 6.58 -5.46 -2.93
N GLY A 120 7.23 -4.86 -3.92
CA GLY A 120 7.95 -3.59 -3.79
C GLY A 120 7.02 -2.38 -3.80
N TRP A 121 7.57 -1.21 -3.43
CA TRP A 121 6.90 0.06 -3.64
C TRP A 121 6.72 0.31 -5.15
N GLY A 122 5.48 0.48 -5.59
CA GLY A 122 5.10 0.69 -7.00
C GLY A 122 4.07 -0.34 -7.51
N THR A 123 3.10 0.13 -8.28
CA THR A 123 2.07 -0.70 -8.95
C THR A 123 2.63 -1.40 -10.19
N GLN A 124 3.61 -2.30 -10.03
CA GLN A 124 4.06 -3.11 -11.15
C GLN A 124 3.31 -4.44 -11.23
N ARG A 125 2.33 -4.49 -12.13
CA ARG A 125 1.86 -5.75 -12.73
C ARG A 125 2.86 -6.12 -13.81
N ASN A 126 3.51 -7.29 -13.70
CA ASN A 126 4.30 -7.83 -14.82
C ASN A 126 3.47 -8.87 -15.58
N PRO A 127 2.95 -8.56 -16.77
CA PRO A 127 2.16 -9.52 -17.55
C PRO A 127 2.99 -10.61 -18.25
N ARG A 128 4.33 -10.60 -18.21
CA ARG A 128 5.16 -11.51 -19.04
C ARG A 128 6.50 -11.95 -18.42
N ARG A 129 6.53 -12.39 -17.15
CA ARG A 129 7.74 -13.06 -16.63
C ARG A 129 7.54 -14.57 -16.59
N PRO A 130 8.27 -15.37 -17.41
CA PRO A 130 8.33 -16.81 -17.20
C PRO A 130 8.93 -17.11 -15.81
N PRO A 131 8.53 -18.21 -15.15
CA PRO A 131 8.94 -18.50 -13.78
C PRO A 131 10.47 -18.63 -13.68
N GLY A 132 11.11 -17.58 -13.18
CA GLY A 132 12.53 -17.60 -12.83
C GLY A 132 12.71 -18.27 -11.47
N THR A 133 13.39 -19.41 -11.50
CA THR A 133 13.90 -20.24 -10.39
C THR A 133 13.80 -19.64 -8.98
N ALA A 134 12.62 -19.78 -8.37
CA ALA A 134 12.48 -19.71 -6.93
C ALA A 134 13.13 -20.98 -6.33
N ARG A 135 14.16 -20.75 -5.51
CA ARG A 135 14.90 -21.76 -4.74
C ARG A 135 13.92 -22.73 -4.07
N ARG A 136 13.90 -24.00 -4.53
CA ARG A 136 13.12 -25.09 -3.93
C ARG A 136 13.43 -25.16 -2.43
N ARG A 137 12.46 -24.80 -1.58
CA ARG A 137 12.41 -25.30 -0.20
C ARG A 137 11.41 -26.43 -0.19
N HIS A 138 11.90 -27.62 0.15
CA HIS A 138 11.14 -28.86 0.24
C HIS A 138 9.97 -28.68 1.23
N GLY A 139 8.76 -28.95 0.76
CA GLY A 139 7.57 -29.19 1.56
C GLY A 139 7.00 -30.54 1.14
N SER A 140 6.91 -31.44 2.09
CA SER A 140 6.63 -32.88 1.96
C SER A 140 5.27 -33.18 1.33
N ARG A 141 5.24 -34.19 0.45
CA ARG A 141 4.02 -34.85 -0.03
C ARG A 141 3.52 -35.80 1.05
N CYS A 142 2.29 -35.64 1.51
CA CYS A 142 1.56 -36.71 2.20
C CYS A 142 0.55 -37.32 1.22
N ARG A 143 0.85 -38.54 0.76
CA ARG A 143 -0.12 -39.43 0.11
C ARG A 143 -1.05 -39.98 1.19
N ARG A 144 -2.35 -40.08 0.87
CA ARG A 144 -3.31 -40.90 1.60
C ARG A 144 -3.07 -42.39 1.34
N ARG A 145 -3.26 -43.21 2.37
CA ARG A 145 -3.99 -44.51 2.41
C ARG A 145 -3.89 -45.11 3.83
N PRO A 146 -4.76 -46.05 4.23
CA PRO A 146 -5.81 -46.74 3.47
C PRO A 146 -7.11 -45.95 3.38
#